data_AF-A0A842X6S3-F1
#
_entry.id   AF-A0A842X6S3-F1
#
_cell.length_a   1.000
_cell.length_b   1.000
_cell.length_c   1.000
_cell.angle_alpha   90.00
_cell.angle_beta   90.00
_cell.angle_gamma   90.00
#
_symmetry.space_group_name_H-M   'P 1'
#
loop_
_entity.id
_entity.type
_entity.pdbx_description
1 polymer ?
#
loop_
_entity_poly.entity_id
_entity_poly.type
_entity_poly.pdbx_seq_one_letter_code
_entity_poly.pdbx_strand_id
1 'polypeptide(L)'
;MSSENQPKVSDEQKVQVFVRKSSGLVRPVGGWDTFFATFMLVTGGVPIFLISLLYLAPGANWNLAYLLMFIPSLSLASVYTLFGISMPRSGGDYVFVSRGLHPFVGFVNSFVLFFAFVFSIGVYAYFGAQYIVYALSTWAFILNSNSLMDLASALSTSTSLLISGALIIIIFLLLLTFTSTRTAFRIIFWTGVIILASTIIYFAINATITQQAFSTAFDKYAGSGAYQGVINSAISNGLTFSSGWSAMMLALPIAWYAFTWYTLPANWSGEMRQVKKSLPIGIIGVLL
;
A
#
# COMPACT_ATOMS: atom_id res chain seq x y z
N MET A 1 82.45 34.86 16.57
CA MET A 1 81.39 34.19 15.79
C MET A 1 80.13 34.19 16.63
N SER A 2 79.22 35.11 16.32
CA SER A 2 77.93 35.31 16.99
C SER A 2 76.96 34.19 16.63
N SER A 3 76.41 33.50 17.63
CA SER A 3 75.31 32.55 17.46
C SER A 3 74.01 33.32 17.23
N GLU A 4 73.48 33.23 16.02
CA GLU A 4 72.24 33.84 15.57
C GLU A 4 71.04 32.96 15.97
N ASN A 5 69.99 33.62 16.47
CA ASN A 5 68.68 33.07 16.80
C ASN A 5 68.06 32.30 15.63
N GLN A 6 67.37 31.18 15.91
CA GLN A 6 66.11 30.88 15.23
C GLN A 6 65.04 30.37 16.22
N PRO A 7 63.84 30.98 16.26
CA PRO A 7 62.73 30.51 17.06
C PRO A 7 62.03 29.31 16.40
N LYS A 8 61.63 28.34 17.22
CA LYS A 8 60.84 27.18 16.80
C LYS A 8 59.52 27.62 16.19
N VAL A 9 59.28 27.20 14.95
CA VAL A 9 58.02 27.39 14.23
C VAL A 9 56.88 26.72 15.02
N SER A 10 55.82 27.49 15.22
CA SER A 10 54.58 27.14 15.89
C SER A 10 53.92 25.89 15.30
N ASP A 11 53.45 25.01 16.18
CA ASP A 11 52.55 23.90 15.85
C ASP A 11 51.37 24.42 15.02
N GLU A 12 51.26 23.95 13.77
CA GLU A 12 50.06 24.10 12.96
C GLU A 12 48.88 23.47 13.72
N GLN A 13 48.05 24.31 14.34
CA GLN A 13 46.70 23.91 14.73
C GLN A 13 45.94 23.54 13.46
N LYS A 14 46.00 22.25 13.09
CA LYS A 14 45.05 21.67 12.15
C LYS A 14 43.67 21.95 12.69
N VAL A 15 42.96 22.89 12.06
CA VAL A 15 41.54 23.13 12.29
C VAL A 15 40.84 21.83 11.95
N GLN A 16 40.62 20.98 12.96
CA GLN A 16 39.71 19.86 12.83
C GLN A 16 38.33 20.46 12.61
N VAL A 17 37.89 20.43 11.36
CA VAL A 17 36.49 20.69 11.03
C VAL A 17 35.69 19.72 11.90
N PHE A 18 35.01 20.25 12.90
CA PHE A 18 34.04 19.50 13.69
C PHE A 18 32.89 19.13 12.76
N VAL A 19 33.08 18.06 11.98
CA VAL A 19 31.98 17.37 11.35
C VAL A 19 31.18 16.81 12.51
N ARG A 20 30.11 17.51 12.90
CA ARG A 20 29.13 17.00 13.86
C ARG A 20 28.76 15.63 13.32
N LYS A 21 29.18 14.55 14.01
CA LYS A 21 28.66 13.21 13.75
C LYS A 21 27.15 13.40 13.79
N SER A 22 26.50 13.31 12.63
CA SER A 22 25.05 13.41 12.51
C SER A 22 24.52 12.52 13.62
N SER A 23 23.82 13.13 14.57
CA SER A 23 23.39 12.51 15.83
C SER A 23 23.06 11.05 15.57
N GLY A 24 23.79 10.15 16.22
CA GLY A 24 23.71 8.69 16.06
C GLY A 24 22.38 8.12 16.54
N LEU A 25 21.26 8.72 16.14
CA LEU A 25 19.96 8.12 16.22
C LEU A 25 19.95 7.00 15.18
N VAL A 26 20.04 5.77 15.68
CA VAL A 26 19.98 4.58 14.84
C VAL A 26 18.65 4.61 14.10
N ARG A 27 18.73 4.82 12.78
CA ARG A 27 17.58 4.79 11.89
C ARG A 27 16.80 3.47 12.08
N PRO A 28 15.54 3.53 12.53
CA PRO A 28 14.83 2.33 12.99
C PRO A 28 14.29 1.48 11.85
N VAL A 29 14.14 2.03 10.64
CA VAL A 29 13.43 1.39 9.52
C VAL A 29 14.39 0.63 8.62
N GLY A 30 14.17 -0.67 8.45
CA GLY A 30 14.87 -1.53 7.50
C GLY A 30 14.17 -1.63 6.13
N GLY A 31 14.85 -2.26 5.16
CA GLY A 31 14.29 -2.52 3.83
C GLY A 31 13.07 -3.44 3.86
N TRP A 32 13.12 -4.52 4.65
CA TRP A 32 12.00 -5.44 4.79
C TRP A 32 10.81 -4.84 5.56
N ASP A 33 11.06 -4.02 6.58
CA ASP A 33 9.98 -3.29 7.26
C ASP A 33 9.25 -2.39 6.26
N THR A 34 9.99 -1.77 5.35
CA THR A 34 9.45 -0.91 4.28
C THR A 34 8.72 -1.71 3.20
N PHE A 35 9.26 -2.87 2.83
CA PHE A 35 8.59 -3.81 1.91
C PHE A 35 7.23 -4.18 2.46
N PHE A 36 7.16 -4.66 3.70
CA PHE A 36 5.90 -5.09 4.30
C PHE A 36 4.93 -3.93 4.53
N ALA A 37 5.42 -2.73 4.90
CA ALA A 37 4.59 -1.53 4.99
C ALA A 37 3.87 -1.23 3.67
N THR A 38 4.58 -1.35 2.56
CA THR A 38 4.03 -1.07 1.22
C THR A 38 3.17 -2.23 0.73
N PHE A 39 3.60 -3.47 0.97
CA PHE A 39 2.85 -4.68 0.61
C PHE A 39 1.48 -4.73 1.29
N MET A 40 1.39 -4.36 2.58
CA MET A 40 0.11 -4.31 3.30
C MET A 40 -0.86 -3.27 2.72
N LEU A 41 -0.35 -2.18 2.15
CA LEU A 41 -1.17 -1.19 1.46
C LEU A 41 -1.76 -1.76 0.17
N VAL A 42 -0.93 -2.44 -0.63
CA VAL A 42 -1.35 -3.07 -1.89
C VAL A 42 -2.30 -4.25 -1.64
N THR A 43 -2.09 -5.02 -0.58
CA THR A 43 -2.88 -6.21 -0.25
C THR A 43 -4.06 -5.97 0.70
N GLY A 44 -4.20 -4.74 1.21
CA GLY A 44 -5.24 -4.35 2.18
C GLY A 44 -6.57 -3.94 1.55
N GLY A 45 -7.04 -2.72 1.82
CA GLY A 45 -8.31 -2.18 1.29
C GLY A 45 -8.38 -2.01 -0.23
N VAL A 46 -7.22 -1.95 -0.89
CA VAL A 46 -7.08 -1.75 -2.34
C VAL A 46 -7.76 -2.87 -3.15
N PRO A 47 -7.61 -4.16 -2.80
CA PRO A 47 -8.34 -5.25 -3.47
C PRO A 47 -9.86 -5.07 -3.55
N ILE A 48 -10.56 -4.67 -2.47
CA ILE A 48 -12.02 -4.44 -2.53
C ILE A 48 -12.34 -3.33 -3.53
N PHE A 49 -11.55 -2.26 -3.51
CA PHE A 49 -11.70 -1.15 -4.45
C PHE A 49 -11.45 -1.60 -5.89
N LEU A 50 -10.40 -2.38 -6.16
CA LEU A 50 -10.12 -2.88 -7.50
C LEU A 50 -11.22 -3.83 -7.99
N ILE A 51 -11.68 -4.75 -7.14
CA ILE A 51 -12.77 -5.68 -7.47
C ILE A 51 -14.06 -4.91 -7.80
N SER A 52 -14.36 -3.85 -7.04
CA SER A 52 -15.54 -3.02 -7.30
C SER A 52 -15.46 -2.20 -8.58
N LEU A 53 -14.28 -2.08 -9.20
CA LEU A 53 -14.09 -1.37 -10.48
C LEU A 53 -14.04 -2.32 -11.69
N LEU A 54 -13.97 -3.64 -11.49
CA LEU A 54 -13.84 -4.59 -12.62
C LEU A 54 -15.04 -4.52 -13.59
N TYR A 55 -16.21 -4.12 -13.12
CA TYR A 55 -17.39 -3.97 -13.97
C TYR A 55 -17.26 -2.85 -15.01
N LEU A 56 -16.32 -1.90 -14.84
CA LEU A 56 -16.11 -0.79 -15.78
C LEU A 56 -15.46 -1.24 -17.10
N ALA A 57 -14.80 -2.41 -17.11
CA ALA A 57 -14.18 -2.97 -18.29
C ALA A 57 -14.65 -4.42 -18.53
N PRO A 58 -15.95 -4.64 -18.81
CA PRO A 58 -16.50 -5.96 -18.99
C PRO A 58 -15.94 -6.59 -20.28
N GLY A 59 -15.33 -7.77 -20.16
CA GLY A 59 -14.71 -8.49 -21.27
C GLY A 59 -13.21 -8.22 -21.45
N ALA A 60 -12.62 -7.35 -20.63
CA ALA A 60 -11.17 -7.16 -20.62
C ALA A 60 -10.45 -8.40 -20.06
N ASN A 61 -9.36 -8.80 -20.71
CA ASN A 61 -8.38 -9.74 -20.14
C ASN A 61 -7.51 -9.03 -19.09
N TRP A 62 -7.95 -9.07 -17.84
CA TRP A 62 -7.28 -8.43 -16.70
C TRP A 62 -5.84 -8.90 -16.49
N ASN A 63 -5.53 -10.18 -16.75
CA ASN A 63 -4.17 -10.70 -16.61
C ASN A 63 -3.21 -9.99 -17.57
N LEU A 64 -3.62 -9.82 -18.82
CA LEU A 64 -2.83 -9.07 -19.79
C LEU A 64 -2.75 -7.58 -19.44
N ALA A 65 -3.83 -6.96 -18.93
CA ALA A 65 -3.81 -5.57 -18.48
C ALA A 65 -2.78 -5.35 -17.35
N TYR A 66 -2.71 -6.24 -16.36
CA TYR A 66 -1.71 -6.20 -15.29
C TYR A 66 -0.29 -6.37 -15.83
N LEU A 67 -0.06 -7.34 -16.73
CA LEU A 67 1.26 -7.54 -17.35
C LEU A 67 1.72 -6.32 -18.17
N LEU A 68 0.80 -5.69 -18.91
CA LEU A 68 1.11 -4.49 -19.70
C LEU A 68 1.43 -3.28 -18.81
N MET A 69 0.74 -3.12 -17.69
CA MET A 69 0.98 -2.02 -16.74
C MET A 69 2.15 -2.27 -15.78
N PHE A 70 2.58 -3.51 -15.62
CA PHE A 70 3.73 -3.87 -14.80
C PHE A 70 5.03 -3.23 -15.32
N ILE A 71 5.30 -3.30 -16.63
CA ILE A 71 6.52 -2.77 -17.26
C ILE A 71 6.72 -1.25 -17.03
N PRO A 72 5.74 -0.37 -17.35
CA PRO A 72 5.89 1.05 -17.09
C PRO A 72 5.95 1.35 -15.59
N SER A 73 5.22 0.60 -14.75
CA SER A 73 5.29 0.76 -13.29
C SER A 73 6.67 0.44 -12.73
N LEU A 74 7.30 -0.64 -13.20
CA LEU A 74 8.67 -1.03 -12.82
C LEU A 74 9.68 0.03 -13.25
N SER A 75 9.50 0.62 -14.44
CA SER A 75 10.35 1.70 -14.95
C SER A 75 10.25 2.95 -14.08
N LEU A 76 9.02 3.37 -13.74
CA LEU A 76 8.78 4.51 -12.86
C LEU A 76 9.29 4.26 -11.44
N ALA A 77 9.08 3.06 -10.90
CA ALA A 77 9.60 2.66 -9.59
C ALA A 77 11.14 2.68 -9.53
N SER A 78 11.80 2.33 -10.63
CA SER A 78 13.26 2.41 -10.74
C SER A 78 13.75 3.86 -10.69
N VAL A 79 13.11 4.76 -11.45
CA VAL A 79 13.40 6.20 -11.41
C VAL A 79 13.15 6.76 -10.00
N TYR A 80 12.06 6.36 -9.38
CA TYR A 80 11.68 6.81 -8.04
C TYR A 80 12.65 6.31 -6.96
N THR A 81 13.18 5.10 -7.12
CA THR A 81 14.27 4.55 -6.30
C THR A 81 15.55 5.39 -6.43
N LEU A 82 15.91 5.81 -7.64
CA LEU A 82 17.07 6.69 -7.86
C LEU A 82 16.88 8.05 -7.18
N PHE A 83 15.69 8.64 -7.27
CA PHE A 83 15.37 9.88 -6.55
C PHE A 83 15.49 9.71 -5.03
N GLY A 84 14.89 8.68 -4.45
CA GLY A 84 14.98 8.47 -2.99
C GLY A 84 16.37 8.10 -2.49
N ILE A 85 17.21 7.43 -3.30
CA ILE A 85 18.61 7.17 -2.96
C ILE A 85 19.45 8.46 -3.04
N SER A 86 19.23 9.28 -4.06
CA SER A 86 19.97 10.53 -4.26
C SER A 86 19.58 11.61 -3.24
N MET A 87 18.33 11.62 -2.78
CA MET A 87 17.79 12.57 -1.82
C MET A 87 17.10 11.86 -0.64
N PRO A 88 17.85 11.14 0.24
CA PRO A 88 17.31 10.31 1.30
C PRO A 88 16.84 11.15 2.50
N ARG A 89 15.76 11.91 2.30
CA ARG A 89 15.15 12.79 3.29
C ARG A 89 13.66 12.48 3.39
N SER A 90 13.11 12.64 4.57
CA SER A 90 11.66 12.53 4.75
C SER A 90 10.93 13.62 3.94
N GLY A 91 9.77 13.28 3.38
CA GLY A 91 8.94 14.19 2.58
C GLY A 91 8.74 13.79 1.12
N GLY A 92 9.38 12.71 0.65
CA GLY A 92 9.07 12.06 -0.64
C GLY A 92 8.99 13.04 -1.82
N ASP A 93 7.84 13.06 -2.50
CA ASP A 93 7.60 13.88 -3.68
C ASP A 93 7.85 15.38 -3.46
N TYR A 94 7.56 15.91 -2.26
CA TYR A 94 7.86 17.31 -1.96
C TYR A 94 9.34 17.61 -2.20
N VAL A 95 10.21 16.74 -1.69
CA VAL A 95 11.66 16.90 -1.75
C VAL A 95 12.16 16.79 -3.19
N PHE A 96 11.63 15.84 -3.95
CA PHE A 96 12.04 15.62 -5.34
C PHE A 96 11.64 16.79 -6.23
N VAL A 97 10.38 17.22 -6.15
CA VAL A 97 9.84 18.29 -6.99
C VAL A 97 10.39 19.67 -6.58
N SER A 98 10.49 19.96 -5.28
CA SER A 98 10.99 21.26 -4.82
C SER A 98 12.45 21.51 -5.16
N ARG A 99 13.28 20.46 -5.20
CA ARG A 99 14.71 20.57 -5.55
C ARG A 99 15.00 20.37 -7.03
N GLY A 100 14.18 19.59 -7.73
CA GLY A 100 14.36 19.31 -9.15
C GLY A 100 13.73 20.37 -10.06
N LEU A 101 12.62 20.97 -9.63
CA LEU A 101 11.83 21.90 -10.46
C LEU A 101 11.70 23.28 -9.80
N HIS A 102 10.82 23.41 -8.81
CA HIS A 102 10.59 24.69 -8.12
C HIS A 102 9.89 24.46 -6.78
N PRO A 103 10.25 25.18 -5.70
CA PRO A 103 9.65 25.01 -4.37
C PRO A 103 8.12 25.14 -4.36
N PHE A 104 7.57 26.11 -5.08
CA PHE A 104 6.11 26.31 -5.16
C PHE A 104 5.39 25.13 -5.83
N VAL A 105 5.96 24.56 -6.89
CA VAL A 105 5.37 23.39 -7.57
C VAL A 105 5.41 22.17 -6.64
N GLY A 106 6.50 22.00 -5.90
CA GLY A 106 6.60 20.99 -4.85
C GLY A 106 5.53 21.16 -3.79
N PHE A 107 5.31 22.39 -3.32
CA PHE A 107 4.24 22.69 -2.36
C PHE A 107 2.86 22.33 -2.90
N VAL A 108 2.52 22.77 -4.13
CA VAL A 108 1.22 22.46 -4.74
C VAL A 108 1.02 20.95 -4.86
N ASN A 109 2.03 20.22 -5.35
CA ASN A 109 1.97 18.77 -5.46
C ASN A 109 1.69 18.09 -4.11
N SER A 110 2.45 18.44 -3.08
CA SER A 110 2.29 17.85 -1.75
C SER A 110 1.01 18.28 -1.05
N PHE A 111 0.52 19.49 -1.31
CA PHE A 111 -0.76 19.97 -0.78
C PHE A 111 -1.94 19.22 -1.39
N VAL A 112 -1.92 18.94 -2.69
CA VAL A 112 -2.92 18.10 -3.35
C VAL A 112 -2.85 16.66 -2.84
N LEU A 113 -1.65 16.11 -2.71
CA LEU A 113 -1.45 14.76 -2.15
C LEU A 113 -1.94 14.65 -0.71
N PHE A 114 -1.78 15.70 0.11
CA PHE A 114 -2.30 15.72 1.47
C PHE A 114 -3.82 15.47 1.49
N PHE A 115 -4.60 16.20 0.68
CA PHE A 115 -6.03 15.97 0.59
C PHE A 115 -6.36 14.58 0.04
N ALA A 116 -5.64 14.13 -0.99
CA ALA A 116 -5.82 12.79 -1.54
C ALA A 116 -5.65 11.71 -0.45
N PHE A 117 -4.58 11.79 0.36
CA PHE A 117 -4.36 10.85 1.46
C PHE A 117 -5.41 10.96 2.57
N VAL A 118 -5.85 12.16 2.93
CA VAL A 118 -6.92 12.35 3.93
C VAL A 118 -8.20 11.67 3.48
N PHE A 119 -8.61 11.86 2.22
CA PHE A 119 -9.79 11.17 1.66
C PHE A 119 -9.57 9.67 1.56
N SER A 120 -8.40 9.22 1.10
CA SER A 120 -8.06 7.80 1.00
C SER A 120 -8.12 7.09 2.35
N ILE A 121 -7.64 7.71 3.44
CA ILE A 121 -7.73 7.12 4.79
C ILE A 121 -9.18 6.84 5.17
N GLY A 122 -10.10 7.78 4.89
CA GLY A 122 -11.53 7.59 5.14
C GLY A 122 -12.12 6.42 4.35
N VAL A 123 -11.83 6.36 3.05
CA VAL A 123 -12.30 5.29 2.15
C VAL A 123 -11.74 3.93 2.57
N TYR A 124 -10.44 3.84 2.88
CA TYR A 124 -9.82 2.59 3.29
C TYR A 124 -10.28 2.12 4.67
N ALA A 125 -10.60 3.03 5.59
CA ALA A 125 -11.19 2.67 6.86
C ALA A 125 -12.61 2.09 6.69
N TYR A 126 -13.39 2.65 5.76
CA TYR A 126 -14.70 2.09 5.38
C TYR A 126 -14.55 0.68 4.81
N PHE A 127 -13.61 0.45 3.88
CA PHE A 127 -13.33 -0.90 3.38
C PHE A 127 -12.77 -1.83 4.45
N GLY A 128 -12.00 -1.32 5.40
CA GLY A 128 -11.55 -2.06 6.58
C GLY A 128 -12.72 -2.55 7.44
N ALA A 129 -13.72 -1.69 7.68
CA ALA A 129 -14.96 -2.10 8.36
C ALA A 129 -15.73 -3.15 7.56
N GLN A 130 -15.79 -3.00 6.23
CA GLN A 130 -16.42 -3.97 5.34
C GLN A 130 -15.73 -5.34 5.38
N TYR A 131 -14.41 -5.39 5.46
CA TYR A 131 -13.65 -6.63 5.67
C TYR A 131 -14.04 -7.34 6.96
N ILE A 132 -14.26 -6.60 8.06
CA ILE A 132 -14.71 -7.17 9.33
C ILE A 132 -16.10 -7.79 9.16
N VAL A 133 -17.02 -7.10 8.47
CA VAL A 133 -18.35 -7.63 8.17
C VAL A 133 -18.28 -8.92 7.34
N TYR A 134 -17.42 -8.96 6.31
CA TYR A 134 -17.22 -10.16 5.48
C TYR A 134 -16.64 -11.33 6.28
N ALA A 135 -15.66 -11.06 7.14
CA ALA A 135 -15.11 -12.06 8.04
C ALA A 135 -16.19 -12.61 8.98
N LEU A 136 -16.94 -11.73 9.66
CA LEU A 136 -18.02 -12.12 10.56
C LEU A 136 -19.10 -12.95 9.84
N SER A 137 -19.50 -12.54 8.63
CA SER A 137 -20.49 -13.26 7.81
C SER A 137 -20.00 -14.67 7.43
N THR A 138 -18.71 -14.79 7.13
CA THR A 138 -18.08 -16.07 6.77
C THR A 138 -18.00 -16.99 7.98
N TRP A 139 -17.57 -16.47 9.13
CA TRP A 139 -17.54 -17.24 10.39
C TRP A 139 -18.94 -17.64 10.85
N ALA A 140 -19.93 -16.75 10.71
CA ALA A 140 -21.33 -17.05 11.00
C ALA A 140 -21.84 -18.25 10.18
N PHE A 141 -21.51 -18.27 8.89
CA PHE A 141 -21.89 -19.36 7.99
C PHE A 141 -21.18 -20.68 8.33
N ILE A 142 -19.85 -20.65 8.56
CA ILE A 142 -19.08 -21.85 8.89
C ILE A 142 -19.55 -22.46 10.23
N LEU A 143 -19.83 -21.61 11.23
CA LEU A 143 -20.25 -22.02 12.56
C LEU A 143 -21.76 -22.26 12.67
N ASN A 144 -22.54 -22.00 11.62
CA ASN A 144 -24.01 -22.02 11.62
C ASN A 144 -24.62 -21.20 12.78
N SER A 145 -24.05 -20.01 13.05
CA SER A 145 -24.43 -19.16 14.18
C SER A 145 -25.25 -17.96 13.72
N ASN A 146 -26.54 -17.96 14.07
CA ASN A 146 -27.46 -16.87 13.75
C ASN A 146 -27.05 -15.55 14.44
N SER A 147 -26.53 -15.60 15.67
CA SER A 147 -26.12 -14.39 16.39
C SER A 147 -24.95 -13.67 15.72
N LEU A 148 -23.98 -14.41 15.16
CA LEU A 148 -22.89 -13.81 14.38
C LEU A 148 -23.40 -13.25 13.05
N MET A 149 -24.39 -13.89 12.43
CA MET A 149 -25.00 -13.40 11.19
C MET A 149 -25.81 -12.11 11.43
N ASP A 150 -26.54 -12.04 12.55
CA ASP A 150 -27.29 -10.86 12.96
C ASP A 150 -26.34 -9.68 13.25
N LEU A 151 -25.21 -9.95 13.92
CA LEU A 151 -24.17 -8.95 14.15
C LEU A 151 -23.57 -8.46 12.83
N ALA A 152 -23.23 -9.36 11.91
CA ALA A 152 -22.69 -9.00 10.61
C ALA A 152 -23.70 -8.15 9.82
N SER A 153 -24.98 -8.50 9.87
CA SER A 153 -26.07 -7.78 9.22
C SER A 153 -26.31 -6.39 9.84
N ALA A 154 -26.20 -6.26 11.17
CA ALA A 154 -26.30 -4.97 11.84
C ALA A 154 -25.13 -4.04 11.47
N LEU A 155 -23.94 -4.60 11.29
CA LEU A 155 -22.74 -3.87 10.90
C LEU A 155 -22.64 -3.58 9.40
N SER A 156 -23.43 -4.24 8.56
CA SER A 156 -23.39 -4.06 7.09
C SER A 156 -24.10 -2.80 6.59
N THR A 157 -24.88 -2.12 7.43
CA THR A 157 -25.56 -0.87 7.05
C THR A 157 -24.55 0.25 6.79
N SER A 158 -24.85 1.16 5.86
CA SER A 158 -23.93 2.25 5.48
C SER A 158 -23.51 3.12 6.66
N THR A 159 -24.44 3.37 7.60
CA THR A 159 -24.16 4.15 8.81
C THR A 159 -23.25 3.38 9.78
N SER A 160 -23.51 2.09 10.01
CA SER A 160 -22.65 1.26 10.85
C SER A 160 -21.23 1.16 10.29
N LEU A 161 -21.08 0.94 8.98
CA LEU A 161 -19.78 0.89 8.32
C LEU A 161 -19.01 2.21 8.45
N LEU A 162 -19.69 3.35 8.32
CA LEU A 162 -19.07 4.67 8.52
C LEU A 162 -18.59 4.87 9.95
N ILE A 163 -19.42 4.52 10.94
CA ILE A 163 -19.07 4.62 12.37
C ILE A 163 -17.90 3.69 12.69
N SER A 164 -17.96 2.42 12.25
CA SER A 164 -16.87 1.46 12.43
C SER A 164 -15.58 1.91 11.76
N GLY A 165 -15.64 2.46 10.55
CA GLY A 165 -14.48 3.05 9.87
C GLY A 165 -13.87 4.21 10.67
N ALA A 166 -14.69 5.13 11.18
CA ALA A 166 -14.22 6.22 12.04
C ALA A 166 -13.56 5.71 13.33
N LEU A 167 -14.15 4.69 13.97
CA LEU A 167 -13.56 4.05 15.15
C LEU A 167 -12.22 3.37 14.83
N ILE A 168 -12.09 2.68 13.69
CA ILE A 168 -10.82 2.10 13.24
C ILE A 168 -9.75 3.20 13.13
N ILE A 169 -10.06 4.33 12.50
CA ILE A 169 -9.11 5.46 12.39
C ILE A 169 -8.70 5.96 13.77
N ILE A 170 -9.66 6.22 14.66
CA ILE A 170 -9.38 6.74 16.00
C ILE A 170 -8.49 5.77 16.79
N ILE A 171 -8.82 4.47 16.76
CA ILE A 171 -8.03 3.44 17.44
C ILE A 171 -6.61 3.40 16.89
N PHE A 172 -6.44 3.42 15.56
CA PHE A 172 -5.11 3.42 14.94
C PHE A 172 -4.30 4.69 15.29
N LEU A 173 -4.93 5.86 15.31
CA LEU A 173 -4.28 7.12 15.70
C LEU A 173 -3.83 7.09 17.16
N LEU A 174 -4.67 6.56 18.07
CA LEU A 174 -4.30 6.38 19.47
C LEU A 174 -3.12 5.40 19.60
N LEU A 175 -3.18 4.25 18.93
CA LEU A 175 -2.08 3.27 18.94
C LEU A 175 -0.78 3.89 18.45
N LEU A 176 -0.80 4.67 17.36
CA LEU A 176 0.39 5.34 16.83
C LEU A 176 0.92 6.42 17.78
N THR A 177 0.03 7.15 18.48
CA THR A 177 0.43 8.20 19.43
C THR A 177 1.23 7.63 20.60
N PHE A 178 0.87 6.43 21.07
CA PHE A 178 1.54 5.79 22.21
C PHE A 178 2.68 4.84 21.81
N THR A 179 2.88 4.58 20.52
CA THR A 179 3.85 3.59 20.04
C THR A 179 5.08 4.26 19.40
N SER A 180 6.28 3.85 19.81
CA SER A 180 7.51 4.32 19.16
C SER A 180 7.58 3.89 17.70
N THR A 181 8.15 4.71 16.81
CA THR A 181 8.32 4.39 15.37
C THR A 181 8.98 3.03 15.16
N ARG A 182 9.99 2.70 15.97
CA ARG A 182 10.67 1.41 15.90
C ARG A 182 9.75 0.23 16.19
N THR A 183 8.89 0.36 17.21
CA THR A 183 7.91 -0.66 17.55
C THR A 183 6.85 -0.78 16.47
N ALA A 184 6.36 0.34 15.94
CA ALA A 184 5.36 0.35 14.87
C ALA A 184 5.85 -0.40 13.63
N PHE A 185 7.06 -0.10 13.13
CA PHE A 185 7.63 -0.82 11.98
C PHE A 185 7.90 -2.31 12.26
N ARG A 186 8.23 -2.67 13.51
CA ARG A 186 8.39 -4.08 13.90
C ARG A 186 7.06 -4.83 13.91
N ILE A 187 5.97 -4.18 14.34
CA ILE A 187 4.62 -4.72 14.24
C ILE A 187 4.26 -4.93 12.76
N ILE A 188 4.47 -3.89 11.93
CA ILE A 188 4.23 -3.94 10.48
C ILE A 188 4.98 -5.12 9.83
N PHE A 189 6.24 -5.34 10.20
CA PHE A 189 7.02 -6.47 9.69
C PHE A 189 6.34 -7.81 9.99
N TRP A 190 5.99 -8.06 11.26
CA TRP A 190 5.37 -9.34 11.64
C TRP A 190 3.97 -9.52 11.06
N THR A 191 3.15 -8.47 11.06
CA THR A 191 1.84 -8.53 10.41
C THR A 191 1.96 -8.73 8.90
N GLY A 192 2.97 -8.14 8.27
CA GLY A 192 3.26 -8.33 6.85
C GLY A 192 3.69 -9.76 6.51
N VAL A 193 4.51 -10.39 7.36
CA VAL A 193 4.87 -11.81 7.21
C VAL A 193 3.63 -12.70 7.30
N ILE A 194 2.74 -12.43 8.26
CA ILE A 194 1.48 -13.17 8.40
C ILE A 194 0.61 -12.99 7.16
N ILE A 195 0.44 -11.75 6.69
CA ILE A 195 -0.38 -11.45 5.50
C ILE A 195 0.22 -12.14 4.28
N LEU A 196 1.52 -12.06 4.05
CA LEU A 196 2.17 -12.74 2.93
C LEU A 196 1.91 -14.25 2.95
N ALA A 197 2.06 -14.89 4.12
CA ALA A 197 1.75 -16.31 4.28
C ALA A 197 0.27 -16.60 4.02
N SER A 198 -0.64 -15.79 4.56
CA SER A 198 -2.09 -15.91 4.32
C SER A 198 -2.45 -15.73 2.85
N THR A 199 -1.81 -14.79 2.14
CA THR A 199 -2.00 -14.55 0.71
C THR A 199 -1.53 -15.74 -0.11
N ILE A 200 -0.36 -16.32 0.19
CA ILE A 200 0.13 -17.54 -0.49
C ILE A 200 -0.84 -18.69 -0.29
N ILE A 201 -1.30 -18.92 0.95
CA ILE A 201 -2.29 -19.97 1.26
C ILE A 201 -3.59 -19.72 0.50
N TYR A 202 -4.08 -18.47 0.49
CA TYR A 202 -5.29 -18.08 -0.23
C TYR A 202 -5.19 -18.39 -1.72
N PHE A 203 -4.09 -17.99 -2.39
CA PHE A 203 -3.90 -18.29 -3.82
C PHE A 203 -3.73 -19.79 -4.07
N ALA A 204 -3.01 -20.52 -3.23
CA ALA A 204 -2.86 -21.96 -3.36
C ALA A 204 -4.20 -22.70 -3.27
N ILE A 205 -5.08 -22.30 -2.35
CA ILE A 205 -6.43 -22.85 -2.23
C ILE A 205 -7.26 -22.50 -3.48
N ASN A 206 -7.29 -21.22 -3.88
CA ASN A 206 -8.09 -20.79 -5.04
C ASN A 206 -7.64 -21.44 -6.36
N ALA A 207 -6.35 -21.75 -6.51
CA ALA A 207 -5.83 -22.46 -7.69
C ALA A 207 -6.42 -23.88 -7.86
N THR A 208 -6.99 -24.46 -6.81
CA THR A 208 -7.65 -25.79 -6.84
C THR A 208 -9.16 -25.73 -7.05
N ILE A 209 -9.78 -24.54 -6.94
CA ILE A 209 -11.23 -24.37 -7.03
C ILE A 209 -11.62 -24.16 -8.50
N THR A 210 -12.48 -25.04 -9.01
CA THR A 210 -13.06 -24.88 -10.35
C THR A 210 -14.28 -23.95 -10.33
N GLN A 211 -14.64 -23.38 -11.48
CA GLN A 211 -15.84 -22.55 -11.61
C GLN A 211 -17.11 -23.28 -11.14
N GLN A 212 -17.23 -24.58 -11.44
CA GLN A 212 -18.37 -25.39 -11.02
C GLN A 212 -18.42 -25.61 -9.51
N ALA A 213 -17.26 -25.82 -8.87
CA ALA A 213 -17.17 -25.92 -7.42
C ALA A 213 -17.56 -24.59 -6.76
N PHE A 214 -17.14 -23.47 -7.34
CA PHE A 214 -17.53 -22.14 -6.89
C PHE A 214 -19.04 -21.89 -7.02
N SER A 215 -19.65 -22.17 -8.19
CA SER A 215 -21.08 -21.95 -8.39
C SER A 215 -21.92 -22.77 -7.41
N THR A 216 -21.54 -24.03 -7.18
CA THR A 216 -22.21 -24.92 -6.24
C THR A 216 -22.10 -24.43 -4.80
N ALA A 217 -20.91 -23.96 -4.39
CA ALA A 217 -20.69 -23.38 -3.06
C ALA A 217 -21.44 -22.05 -2.88
N PHE A 218 -21.49 -21.22 -3.91
CA PHE A 218 -22.23 -19.96 -3.91
C PHE A 218 -23.73 -20.19 -3.78
N ASP A 219 -24.31 -21.12 -4.54
CA ASP A 219 -25.73 -21.46 -4.44
C ASP A 219 -26.08 -22.04 -3.05
N LYS A 220 -25.17 -22.80 -2.44
CA LYS A 220 -25.33 -23.27 -1.05
C LYS A 220 -25.36 -22.11 -0.05
N TYR A 221 -24.56 -21.07 -0.27
CA TYR A 221 -24.44 -19.91 0.61
C TYR A 221 -25.58 -18.89 0.41
N ALA A 222 -25.84 -18.50 -0.84
CA ALA A 222 -26.75 -17.42 -1.20
C ALA A 222 -28.16 -17.88 -1.58
N GLY A 223 -28.38 -19.19 -1.74
CA GLY A 223 -29.66 -19.77 -2.14
C GLY A 223 -29.61 -20.46 -3.50
N SER A 224 -30.49 -21.45 -3.70
CA SER A 224 -30.53 -22.25 -4.92
C SER A 224 -30.67 -21.39 -6.18
N GLY A 225 -29.74 -21.53 -7.13
CA GLY A 225 -29.73 -20.78 -8.39
C GLY A 225 -29.28 -19.32 -8.28
N ALA A 226 -28.78 -18.88 -7.12
CA ALA A 226 -28.32 -17.50 -6.91
C ALA A 226 -27.18 -17.11 -7.85
N TYR A 227 -26.25 -18.02 -8.13
CA TYR A 227 -25.11 -17.77 -9.04
C TYR A 227 -25.60 -17.36 -10.43
N GLN A 228 -26.51 -18.14 -11.01
CA GLN A 228 -27.09 -17.83 -12.31
C GLN A 228 -28.03 -16.62 -12.24
N GLY A 229 -28.72 -16.43 -11.12
CA GLY A 229 -29.57 -15.26 -10.87
C GLY A 229 -28.80 -13.95 -10.95
N VAL A 230 -27.60 -13.88 -10.38
CA VAL A 230 -26.72 -12.70 -10.45
C VAL A 230 -26.31 -12.41 -11.90
N ILE A 231 -25.91 -13.44 -12.65
CA ILE A 231 -25.52 -13.30 -14.07
C ILE A 231 -26.68 -12.79 -14.90
N ASN A 232 -27.86 -13.40 -14.74
CA ASN A 232 -29.06 -13.01 -15.49
C ASN A 232 -29.50 -11.57 -15.15
N SER A 233 -29.41 -11.19 -13.88
CA SER A 233 -29.68 -9.82 -13.43
C SER A 233 -28.70 -8.82 -14.04
N ALA A 234 -27.42 -9.15 -14.11
CA ALA A 234 -26.44 -8.27 -14.75
C ALA A 234 -26.74 -8.07 -16.25
N ILE A 235 -27.08 -9.15 -16.96
CA ILE A 235 -27.46 -9.08 -18.39
C ILE A 235 -28.74 -8.25 -18.57
N SER A 236 -29.76 -8.45 -17.73
CA SER A 236 -31.02 -7.69 -17.83
C SER A 236 -30.86 -6.20 -17.53
N ASN A 237 -29.90 -5.84 -16.68
CA ASN A 237 -29.52 -4.44 -16.40
C ASN A 237 -28.59 -3.83 -17.48
N GLY A 238 -28.37 -4.53 -18.59
CA GLY A 238 -27.65 -3.99 -19.75
C GLY A 238 -26.14 -4.25 -19.76
N LEU A 239 -25.64 -5.22 -18.98
CA LEU A 239 -24.25 -5.65 -19.07
C LEU A 239 -23.95 -6.14 -20.50
N THR A 240 -23.04 -5.45 -21.17
CA THR A 240 -22.53 -5.84 -22.48
C THR A 240 -21.04 -6.08 -22.39
N PHE A 241 -20.57 -7.22 -22.91
CA PHE A 241 -19.15 -7.51 -22.98
C PHE A 241 -18.55 -6.78 -24.17
N SER A 242 -17.65 -5.84 -23.89
CA SER A 242 -16.83 -5.22 -24.92
C SER A 242 -15.64 -6.14 -25.21
N SER A 243 -15.34 -6.37 -26.48
CA SER A 243 -14.24 -7.24 -26.88
C SER A 243 -13.09 -6.45 -27.51
N GLY A 244 -11.89 -7.00 -27.39
CA GLY A 244 -10.69 -6.43 -28.00
C GLY A 244 -10.09 -5.26 -27.24
N TRP A 245 -9.54 -4.31 -27.99
CA TRP A 245 -8.67 -3.26 -27.43
C TRP A 245 -9.42 -2.15 -26.68
N SER A 246 -10.69 -1.92 -26.99
CA SER A 246 -11.52 -0.92 -26.30
C SER A 246 -11.73 -1.26 -24.82
N ALA A 247 -12.05 -2.53 -24.51
CA ALA A 247 -12.14 -3.02 -23.14
C ALA A 247 -10.79 -2.95 -22.42
N MET A 248 -9.70 -3.25 -23.12
CA MET A 248 -8.34 -3.12 -22.59
C MET A 248 -8.01 -1.68 -22.16
N MET A 249 -8.32 -0.69 -22.99
CA MET A 249 -8.06 0.73 -22.67
C MET A 249 -8.75 1.19 -21.40
N LEU A 250 -9.93 0.65 -21.08
CA LEU A 250 -10.63 0.93 -19.82
C LEU A 250 -10.00 0.18 -18.64
N ALA A 251 -9.46 -1.02 -18.86
CA ALA A 251 -8.82 -1.82 -17.82
C ALA A 251 -7.42 -1.32 -17.44
N LEU A 252 -6.64 -0.74 -18.37
CA LEU A 252 -5.25 -0.34 -18.10
C LEU A 252 -5.09 0.63 -16.91
N PRO A 253 -5.86 1.73 -16.79
CA PRO A 253 -5.72 2.64 -15.65
C PRO A 253 -6.04 1.98 -14.30
N ILE A 254 -7.02 1.08 -14.29
CA ILE A 254 -7.42 0.31 -13.10
C ILE A 254 -6.30 -0.69 -12.74
N ALA A 255 -5.75 -1.39 -13.73
CA ALA A 255 -4.63 -2.30 -13.53
C ALA A 255 -3.37 -1.57 -13.04
N TRP A 256 -3.09 -0.36 -13.56
CA TRP A 256 -1.99 0.48 -13.10
C TRP A 256 -2.16 0.89 -11.63
N TYR A 257 -3.38 1.19 -11.18
CA TYR A 257 -3.66 1.54 -9.78
C TYR A 257 -3.23 0.47 -8.77
N ALA A 258 -3.20 -0.81 -9.17
CA ALA A 258 -2.67 -1.87 -8.31
C ALA A 258 -1.17 -1.70 -8.01
N PHE A 259 -0.42 -1.02 -8.88
CA PHE A 259 1.02 -0.82 -8.76
C PHE A 259 1.42 0.54 -8.17
N THR A 260 0.53 1.54 -8.09
CA THR A 260 0.91 2.94 -7.81
C THR A 260 1.58 3.21 -6.46
N TRP A 261 1.47 2.29 -5.50
CA TRP A 261 1.88 2.51 -4.11
C TRP A 261 3.41 2.43 -3.88
N TYR A 262 4.20 2.13 -4.91
CA TYR A 262 5.66 2.07 -4.84
C TYR A 262 6.32 3.41 -4.45
N THR A 263 5.60 4.53 -4.49
CA THR A 263 6.15 5.86 -4.16
C THR A 263 6.23 6.12 -2.65
N LEU A 264 5.48 5.38 -1.84
CA LEU A 264 5.35 5.63 -0.41
C LEU A 264 6.66 5.50 0.38
N PRO A 265 7.51 4.47 0.15
CA PRO A 265 8.82 4.33 0.80
C PRO A 265 9.72 5.58 0.79
N ALA A 266 9.62 6.42 -0.23
CA ALA A 266 10.42 7.64 -0.28
C ALA A 266 10.05 8.65 0.83
N ASN A 267 8.80 8.65 1.30
CA ASN A 267 8.32 9.59 2.31
C ASN A 267 9.02 9.43 3.65
N TRP A 268 9.41 8.20 4.01
CA TRP A 268 10.17 7.90 5.23
C TRP A 268 11.63 7.48 4.93
N SER A 269 12.15 7.77 3.74
CA SER A 269 13.54 7.45 3.36
C SER A 269 14.60 8.09 4.27
N GLY A 270 14.26 9.22 4.91
CA GLY A 270 15.09 9.86 5.94
C GLY A 270 15.31 9.00 7.19
N GLU A 271 14.38 8.08 7.48
CA GLU A 271 14.38 7.20 8.65
C GLU A 271 14.90 5.79 8.33
N MET A 272 15.23 5.51 7.06
CA MET A 272 15.69 4.21 6.60
C MET A 272 17.18 4.00 6.83
N ARG A 273 17.56 2.86 7.43
CA ARG A 273 18.94 2.41 7.54
C ARG A 273 19.43 1.94 6.16
N GLN A 274 20.66 2.34 5.79
CA GLN A 274 21.30 1.93 4.53
C GLN A 274 20.38 2.12 3.30
N VAL A 275 19.90 3.35 3.08
CA VAL A 275 18.89 3.68 2.06
C VAL A 275 19.20 3.09 0.67
N LYS A 276 20.48 3.10 0.25
CA LYS A 276 20.93 2.50 -1.01
C LYS A 276 20.54 1.03 -1.20
N LYS A 277 20.41 0.27 -0.11
CA LYS A 277 20.01 -1.15 -0.11
C LYS A 277 18.55 -1.34 0.27
N SER A 278 18.09 -0.59 1.27
CA SER A 278 16.75 -0.76 1.83
C SER A 278 15.65 -0.21 0.93
N LEU A 279 15.89 0.88 0.21
CA LEU A 279 14.88 1.54 -0.61
C LEU A 279 14.50 0.73 -1.86
N PRO A 280 15.44 0.14 -2.63
CA PRO A 280 15.08 -0.77 -3.72
C PRO A 280 14.20 -1.95 -3.27
N ILE A 281 14.45 -2.51 -2.08
CA ILE A 281 13.64 -3.59 -1.51
C ILE A 281 12.20 -3.11 -1.27
N GLY A 282 12.04 -1.90 -0.72
CA GLY A 282 10.73 -1.33 -0.44
C GLY A 282 9.93 -0.86 -1.66
N ILE A 283 10.60 -0.47 -2.73
CA ILE A 283 9.97 0.12 -3.94
C ILE A 283 9.84 -0.92 -5.05
N ILE A 284 10.98 -1.44 -5.52
CA ILE A 284 11.01 -2.40 -6.64
C ILE A 284 10.62 -3.79 -6.15
N GLY A 285 11.12 -4.18 -4.97
CA GLY A 285 10.83 -5.50 -4.41
C GLY A 285 9.34 -5.77 -4.23
N VAL A 286 8.55 -4.74 -3.85
CA VAL A 286 7.10 -4.88 -3.63
C VAL A 286 6.30 -5.02 -4.93
N LEU A 287 6.86 -4.57 -6.06
CA LEU A 287 6.21 -4.74 -7.36
C LEU A 287 6.39 -6.15 -7.92
N LEU A 288 7.43 -6.87 -7.49
CA LEU A 288 7.78 -8.22 -7.92
C LEU A 288 7.04 -9.27 -7.09
#